data_AF-A0A416SEQ0-F1
#
_entry.id   AF-A0A416SEQ0-F1
#
_cell.length_a   1.000
_cell.length_b   1.000
_cell.length_c   1.000
_cell.angle_alpha   90.00
_cell.angle_beta   90.00
_cell.angle_gamma   90.00
#
_symmetry.space_group_name_H-M   'P 1'
#
loop_
_entity.id
_entity.type
_entity.pdbx_description
1 polymer ?
#
loop_
_entity_poly.entity_id
_entity_poly.type
_entity_poly.pdbx_seq_one_letter_code
_entity_poly.pdbx_strand_id
1 'polypeptide(L)'
;MTQEKLKQFLDACFDAKRLIEKLPDLPDGMKPRQVHVLDAVNEIQKKQGFCRVSDISSYMNTTLPSITKLVQELEERNLLVKQADEKDKRVINLTLTEEGKEFVELRVTHFHGEWASRLPDLDDAVVDEFVHAITRMQETMPGIKGVKNNGKRK
;
A
#
# COMPACT_ATOMS: atom_id res chain seq x y z
N MET A 1 2.24 -12.40 -24.97
CA MET A 1 1.80 -13.44 -24.02
C MET A 1 0.74 -14.31 -24.68
N THR A 2 0.84 -15.64 -24.55
CA THR A 2 -0.17 -16.60 -25.05
C THR A 2 -1.36 -16.68 -24.08
N GLN A 3 -2.54 -17.15 -24.53
CA GLN A 3 -3.72 -17.35 -23.66
C GLN A 3 -3.44 -18.30 -22.48
N GLU A 4 -2.69 -19.37 -22.69
CA GLU A 4 -2.33 -20.32 -21.63
C GLU A 4 -1.49 -19.66 -20.52
N LYS A 5 -0.46 -18.89 -20.91
CA LYS A 5 0.34 -18.09 -19.97
C LYS A 5 -0.46 -17.02 -19.24
N LEU A 6 -1.43 -16.39 -19.89
CA LEU A 6 -2.36 -15.48 -19.21
C LEU A 6 -3.18 -16.21 -18.14
N LYS A 7 -3.69 -17.40 -18.44
CA LYS A 7 -4.42 -18.22 -17.46
C LYS A 7 -3.54 -18.59 -16.27
N GLN A 8 -2.32 -19.09 -16.52
CA GLN A 8 -1.36 -19.42 -15.45
C GLN A 8 -1.06 -18.21 -14.55
N PHE A 9 -0.94 -17.02 -15.14
CA PHE A 9 -0.75 -15.78 -14.39
C PHE A 9 -1.96 -15.47 -13.50
N LEU A 10 -3.19 -15.56 -14.03
CA LEU A 10 -4.41 -15.31 -13.24
C LEU A 10 -4.59 -16.32 -12.10
N ASP A 11 -4.29 -17.60 -12.36
CA ASP A 11 -4.29 -18.65 -11.34
C ASP A 11 -3.29 -18.31 -10.21
N ALA A 12 -2.08 -17.86 -10.55
CA ALA A 12 -1.10 -17.39 -9.58
C ALA A 12 -1.57 -16.16 -8.78
N CYS A 13 -2.33 -15.24 -9.40
CA CYS A 13 -2.94 -14.12 -8.66
C CYS A 13 -3.98 -14.60 -7.63
N PHE A 14 -4.74 -15.66 -7.92
CA PHE A 14 -5.67 -16.24 -6.94
C PHE A 14 -4.92 -16.89 -5.78
N ASP A 15 -3.82 -17.57 -6.05
CA ASP A 15 -2.97 -18.16 -5.01
C ASP A 15 -2.31 -17.07 -4.16
N ALA A 16 -1.81 -16.00 -4.78
CA ALA A 16 -1.31 -14.83 -4.07
C ALA A 16 -2.39 -14.21 -3.17
N LYS A 17 -3.63 -14.06 -3.66
CA LYS A 17 -4.75 -13.57 -2.84
C LYS A 17 -4.99 -14.49 -1.63
N ARG A 18 -5.01 -15.80 -1.83
CA ARG A 18 -5.20 -16.79 -0.74
C ARG A 18 -4.04 -16.78 0.27
N LEU A 19 -2.81 -16.55 -0.19
CA LEU A 19 -1.66 -16.37 0.68
C LEU A 19 -1.84 -15.15 1.58
N ILE A 20 -2.24 -14.00 1.01
CA ILE A 20 -2.50 -12.78 1.76
C ILE A 20 -3.65 -12.96 2.77
N GLU A 21 -4.68 -13.72 2.43
CA GLU A 21 -5.81 -14.03 3.33
C GLU A 21 -5.43 -14.97 4.49
N LYS A 22 -4.31 -15.71 4.38
CA LYS A 22 -3.80 -16.62 5.42
C LYS A 22 -2.66 -16.03 6.25
N LEU A 23 -2.26 -14.80 5.98
CA LEU A 23 -1.28 -14.11 6.81
C LEU A 23 -1.81 -14.06 8.26
N PRO A 24 -0.92 -14.13 9.27
CA PRO A 24 -1.33 -14.05 10.65
C PRO A 24 -2.14 -12.78 10.89
N ASP A 25 -3.13 -12.89 11.78
CA ASP A 25 -3.97 -11.74 12.15
C ASP A 25 -3.09 -10.60 12.64
N LEU A 26 -3.46 -9.39 12.19
CA LEU A 26 -2.79 -8.19 12.64
C LEU A 26 -3.20 -7.89 14.09
N PRO A 27 -2.30 -7.29 14.89
CA PRO A 27 -2.63 -6.89 16.25
C PRO A 27 -3.93 -6.07 16.30
N ASP A 28 -4.70 -6.27 17.37
CA ASP A 28 -5.90 -5.47 17.69
C ASP A 28 -6.99 -5.48 16.60
N GLY A 29 -7.11 -6.58 15.85
CA GLY A 29 -8.13 -6.74 14.80
C GLY A 29 -7.96 -5.75 13.64
N MET A 30 -6.72 -5.29 13.42
CA MET A 30 -6.36 -4.46 12.27
C MET A 30 -6.64 -5.18 10.96
N LYS A 31 -7.08 -4.43 9.95
CA LYS A 31 -7.31 -4.97 8.60
C LYS A 31 -6.06 -4.76 7.74
N PRO A 32 -5.75 -5.67 6.79
CA PRO A 32 -4.63 -5.50 5.86
C PRO A 32 -4.64 -4.17 5.10
N ARG A 33 -5.84 -3.65 4.78
CA ARG A 33 -5.97 -2.32 4.15
C ARG A 33 -5.58 -1.16 5.06
N GLN A 34 -5.83 -1.25 6.36
CA GLN A 34 -5.44 -0.22 7.34
C GLN A 34 -3.92 -0.21 7.51
N VAL A 35 -3.31 -1.39 7.59
CA VAL A 35 -1.86 -1.59 7.54
C VAL A 35 -1.23 -0.91 6.32
N HIS A 36 -1.75 -1.18 5.12
CA HIS A 36 -1.22 -0.61 3.88
C HIS A 36 -1.35 0.93 3.86
N VAL A 37 -2.37 1.50 4.48
CA VAL A 37 -2.47 2.97 4.63
C VAL A 37 -1.35 3.50 5.53
N LEU A 38 -1.04 2.85 6.66
CA LEU A 38 0.07 3.26 7.53
C LEU A 38 1.43 3.15 6.83
N ASP A 39 1.67 2.07 6.07
CA ASP A 39 2.88 1.91 5.26
C ASP A 39 2.99 3.00 4.20
N ALA A 40 1.90 3.27 3.47
CA ALA A 40 1.88 4.31 2.46
C ALA A 40 2.19 5.69 3.06
N VAL A 41 1.63 6.02 4.23
CA VAL A 41 1.94 7.28 4.94
C VAL A 41 3.42 7.35 5.28
N ASN A 42 3.98 6.29 5.89
CA ASN A 42 5.39 6.23 6.26
C ASN A 42 6.32 6.44 5.06
N GLU A 43 6.09 5.70 3.97
CA GLU A 43 6.95 5.72 2.78
C GLU A 43 6.83 7.04 2.02
N ILE A 44 5.62 7.59 1.90
CA ILE A 44 5.42 8.91 1.27
C ILE A 44 6.08 10.01 2.12
N GLN A 45 5.89 9.99 3.45
CA GLN A 45 6.53 10.96 4.34
C GLN A 45 8.05 10.89 4.28
N LYS A 46 8.65 9.69 4.31
CA LYS A 46 10.11 9.52 4.14
C LYS A 46 10.61 10.09 2.81
N LYS A 47 9.83 9.94 1.74
CA LYS A 47 10.23 10.36 0.39
C LYS A 47 10.11 11.86 0.14
N GLN A 48 9.06 12.52 0.63
CA GLN A 48 8.79 13.94 0.29
C GLN A 48 8.51 14.85 1.50
N GLY A 49 8.52 14.33 2.72
CA GLY A 49 8.35 15.07 3.98
C GLY A 49 6.91 15.29 4.44
N PHE A 50 5.91 15.04 3.60
CA PHE A 50 4.49 15.18 3.93
C PHE A 50 3.65 14.15 3.19
N CYS A 51 2.47 13.84 3.71
CA CYS A 51 1.52 12.91 3.09
C CYS A 51 0.10 13.46 3.18
N ARG A 52 -0.63 13.50 2.05
CA ARG A 52 -2.04 13.89 1.99
C ARG A 52 -2.91 12.68 1.66
N VAL A 53 -4.20 12.77 1.96
CA VAL A 53 -5.20 11.74 1.59
C VAL A 53 -5.17 11.42 0.09
N SER A 54 -4.93 12.43 -0.76
CA SER A 54 -4.78 12.26 -2.21
C SER A 54 -3.54 11.47 -2.62
N ASP A 55 -2.47 11.58 -1.86
CA ASP A 55 -1.22 10.89 -2.14
C ASP A 55 -1.40 9.39 -1.86
N ILE A 56 -2.07 9.04 -0.76
CA ILE A 56 -2.42 7.65 -0.44
C ILE A 56 -3.38 7.07 -1.48
N SER A 57 -4.41 7.83 -1.88
CA SER A 57 -5.36 7.40 -2.92
C SER A 57 -4.64 7.08 -4.23
N SER A 58 -3.65 7.89 -4.60
CA SER A 58 -2.82 7.66 -5.78
C SER A 58 -1.89 6.46 -5.61
N TYR A 59 -1.21 6.36 -4.46
CA TYR A 59 -0.28 5.28 -4.13
C TYR A 59 -0.97 3.91 -4.11
N MET A 60 -2.15 3.83 -3.50
CA MET A 60 -2.92 2.59 -3.36
C MET A 60 -3.88 2.33 -4.53
N ASN A 61 -3.88 3.18 -5.56
CA ASN A 61 -4.78 3.12 -6.72
C ASN A 61 -6.26 2.88 -6.32
N THR A 62 -6.76 3.65 -5.36
CA THR A 62 -8.11 3.51 -4.80
C THR A 62 -8.78 4.86 -4.62
N THR A 63 -10.09 4.88 -4.39
CA THR A 63 -10.88 6.14 -4.35
C THR A 63 -10.64 6.95 -3.08
N LEU A 64 -10.72 8.28 -3.19
CA LEU A 64 -10.63 9.20 -2.06
C LEU A 64 -11.61 8.87 -0.91
N PRO A 65 -12.91 8.61 -1.14
CA PRO A 65 -13.83 8.26 -0.06
C PRO A 65 -13.41 6.98 0.69
N SER A 66 -12.85 5.99 -0.02
CA SER A 66 -12.33 4.77 0.60
C SER A 66 -11.14 5.07 1.49
N ILE A 67 -10.20 5.92 1.05
CA ILE A 67 -9.06 6.32 1.89
C ILE A 67 -9.51 7.14 3.07
N THR A 68 -10.40 8.12 2.90
CA THR A 68 -10.89 8.96 3.99
C THR A 68 -11.50 8.11 5.11
N LYS A 69 -12.27 7.07 4.76
CA LYS A 69 -12.82 6.13 5.75
C LYS A 69 -11.71 5.37 6.50
N LEU A 70 -10.73 4.82 5.78
CA LEU A 70 -9.61 4.10 6.41
C LEU A 70 -8.77 5.02 7.31
N VAL A 71 -8.53 6.25 6.87
CA VAL A 71 -7.82 7.27 7.66
C VAL A 71 -8.58 7.61 8.94
N GLN A 72 -9.91 7.76 8.87
CA GLN A 72 -10.73 7.98 10.06
C GLN A 72 -10.65 6.79 11.03
N GLU A 73 -10.78 5.56 10.55
CA GLU A 73 -10.68 4.36 11.40
C GLU A 73 -9.29 4.24 12.08
N LEU A 74 -8.22 4.68 11.40
CA LEU A 74 -6.86 4.72 11.96
C LEU A 74 -6.66 5.87 12.96
N GLU A 75 -7.31 7.00 12.75
CA GLU A 75 -7.32 8.15 13.66
C GLU A 75 -8.08 7.82 14.96
N GLU A 76 -9.23 7.14 14.85
CA GLU A 76 -9.98 6.61 16.00
C GLU A 76 -9.19 5.60 16.83
N ARG A 77 -8.19 4.94 16.22
CA ARG A 77 -7.26 4.02 16.86
C ARG A 77 -5.97 4.68 17.34
N ASN A 78 -5.85 6.00 17.27
CA ASN A 78 -4.63 6.73 17.67
C ASN A 78 -3.37 6.29 16.90
N LEU A 79 -3.49 5.74 15.69
CA LEU A 79 -2.34 5.33 14.85
C LEU A 79 -1.93 6.42 13.85
N LEU A 80 -2.81 7.38 13.60
CA LEU A 80 -2.60 8.46 12.65
C LEU A 80 -3.29 9.72 13.14
N VAL A 81 -2.71 10.88 12.84
CA VAL A 81 -3.33 12.19 13.10
C VAL A 81 -3.35 13.06 11.85
N LYS A 82 -4.39 13.86 11.70
CA LYS A 82 -4.46 14.97 10.74
C LYS A 82 -3.87 16.23 11.35
N GLN A 83 -2.90 16.82 10.66
CA GLN A 83 -2.30 18.09 11.06
C GLN A 83 -2.41 19.09 9.92
N ALA A 84 -2.81 20.32 10.25
CA ALA A 84 -2.76 21.41 9.28
C ALA A 84 -1.30 21.72 8.95
N ASP A 85 -1.02 21.98 7.67
CA ASP A 85 0.31 22.39 7.23
C ASP A 85 0.70 23.73 7.85
N GLU A 86 1.97 23.87 8.22
CA GLU A 86 2.49 25.07 8.87
C GLU A 86 2.44 26.30 7.96
N LYS A 87 2.56 26.12 6.64
CA LYS A 87 2.61 27.21 5.65
C LYS A 87 1.23 27.53 5.08
N ASP A 88 0.38 26.53 4.89
CA ASP A 88 -1.01 26.73 4.45
C ASP A 88 -1.98 25.86 5.26
N LYS A 89 -2.65 26.47 6.25
CA LYS A 89 -3.59 25.77 7.15
C LYS A 89 -4.79 25.11 6.43
N ARG A 90 -5.01 25.39 5.14
CA ARG A 90 -6.02 24.71 4.31
C ARG A 90 -5.56 23.33 3.87
N VAL A 91 -4.25 23.08 3.87
CA VAL A 91 -3.66 21.79 3.56
C VAL A 91 -3.63 20.96 4.83
N ILE A 92 -4.16 19.74 4.75
CA ILE A 92 -4.13 18.77 5.84
C ILE A 92 -3.17 17.65 5.46
N ASN A 93 -2.15 17.46 6.29
CA ASN A 93 -1.19 16.38 6.20
C ASN A 93 -1.55 15.27 7.20
N LEU A 94 -1.18 14.05 6.86
CA LEU A 94 -1.32 12.85 7.67
C LEU A 94 0.04 12.52 8.25
N THR A 95 0.07 12.26 9.55
CA THR A 95 1.29 11.91 10.29
C THR A 95 1.00 10.71 11.17
N LEU A 96 1.90 9.74 11.17
CA LEU A 96 1.85 8.64 12.13
C LEU A 96 2.04 9.17 13.55
N THR A 97 1.22 8.71 14.48
CA THR A 97 1.49 8.89 15.91
C THR A 97 2.69 8.03 16.31
N GLU A 98 3.15 8.17 17.55
CA GLU A 98 4.22 7.29 18.05
C GLU A 98 3.79 5.82 18.04
N GLU A 99 2.56 5.54 18.48
CA GLU A 99 1.96 4.20 18.40
C GLU A 99 1.86 3.70 16.95
N GLY A 100 1.49 4.57 16.00
CA GLY A 100 1.47 4.27 14.58
C GLY A 100 2.85 3.92 14.01
N LYS A 101 3.90 4.60 14.46
CA LYS A 101 5.29 4.30 14.05
C LYS A 101 5.76 2.98 14.63
N GLU A 102 5.57 2.75 15.93
CA GLU A 102 5.91 1.49 16.60
C GLU A 102 5.21 0.31 15.92
N PHE A 103 3.94 0.48 15.54
CA PHE A 103 3.19 -0.54 14.83
C PHE A 103 3.77 -0.86 13.45
N VAL A 104 4.15 0.16 12.67
CA VAL A 104 4.82 -0.04 11.37
C VAL A 104 6.18 -0.70 11.57
N GLU A 105 6.96 -0.26 12.55
CA GLU A 105 8.28 -0.80 12.86
C GLU A 105 8.22 -2.27 13.30
N LEU A 106 7.27 -2.64 14.16
CA LEU A 106 7.07 -4.02 14.60
C LEU A 106 6.76 -4.94 13.41
N ARG A 107 5.90 -4.50 12.48
CA ARG A 107 5.55 -5.29 11.29
C ARG A 107 6.73 -5.41 10.31
N VAL A 108 7.35 -4.28 9.98
CA VAL A 108 8.44 -4.22 8.99
C VAL A 108 9.69 -4.92 9.49
N THR A 109 10.02 -4.78 10.77
CA THR A 109 11.28 -5.29 11.31
C THR A 109 11.17 -6.75 11.71
N HIS A 110 10.09 -7.17 12.37
CA HIS A 110 9.99 -8.51 12.90
C HIS A 110 9.41 -9.50 11.89
N PHE A 111 8.17 -9.28 11.44
CA PHE A 111 7.48 -10.24 10.57
C PHE A 111 8.06 -10.27 9.16
N HIS A 112 8.21 -9.10 8.50
CA HIS A 112 8.80 -9.07 7.15
C HIS A 112 10.26 -9.50 7.15
N GLY A 113 11.05 -9.09 8.16
CA GLY A 113 12.45 -9.50 8.29
C GLY A 113 12.60 -11.01 8.43
N GLU A 114 11.81 -11.64 9.31
CA GLU A 114 11.82 -13.10 9.47
C GLU A 114 11.40 -13.79 8.17
N TRP A 115 10.31 -13.35 7.53
CA TRP A 115 9.81 -14.00 6.33
C TRP A 115 10.78 -13.84 5.15
N ALA A 116 11.36 -12.65 4.96
CA ALA A 116 12.39 -12.40 3.95
C ALA A 116 13.62 -13.28 4.16
N SER A 117 14.06 -13.49 5.41
CA SER A 117 15.20 -14.38 5.72
C SER A 117 14.96 -15.85 5.33
N ARG A 118 13.70 -16.26 5.19
CA ARG A 118 13.29 -17.61 4.76
C ARG A 118 13.12 -17.73 3.24
N LEU A 119 13.31 -16.65 2.49
CA LEU A 119 13.13 -16.57 1.04
C LEU A 119 14.42 -16.10 0.34
N PRO A 120 15.58 -16.75 0.57
CA PRO A 120 16.85 -16.28 0.01
C PRO A 120 16.89 -16.30 -1.53
N ASP A 121 16.05 -17.11 -2.15
CA ASP A 121 15.96 -17.25 -3.61
C ASP A 121 15.08 -16.18 -4.28
N LEU A 122 14.36 -15.36 -3.49
CA LEU A 122 13.57 -14.23 -3.98
C LEU A 122 14.32 -12.93 -3.68
N ASP A 123 15.36 -12.65 -4.47
CA ASP A 123 16.09 -11.39 -4.39
C ASP A 123 15.25 -10.21 -4.94
N ASP A 124 15.78 -8.99 -4.73
CA ASP A 124 15.11 -7.75 -5.13
C ASP A 124 14.78 -7.72 -6.63
N ALA A 125 15.63 -8.30 -7.49
CA ALA A 125 15.42 -8.29 -8.93
C ALA A 125 14.25 -9.19 -9.34
N VAL A 126 14.13 -10.37 -8.74
CA VAL A 126 13.00 -11.27 -8.96
C VAL A 126 11.68 -10.63 -8.49
N VAL A 127 11.71 -9.98 -7.32
CA VAL A 127 10.54 -9.28 -6.77
C VAL A 127 10.13 -8.10 -7.66
N ASP A 128 11.09 -7.30 -8.11
CA ASP A 128 10.85 -6.15 -9.00
C ASP A 128 10.21 -6.58 -10.33
N GLU A 129 10.68 -7.67 -10.93
CA GLU A 129 10.09 -8.21 -12.16
C GLU A 129 8.63 -8.67 -11.92
N PHE A 130 8.37 -9.35 -10.80
CA PHE A 130 7.03 -9.78 -10.43
C PHE A 130 6.07 -8.60 -10.21
N VAL A 131 6.51 -7.59 -9.45
CA VAL A 131 5.74 -6.35 -9.22
C VAL A 131 5.46 -5.64 -10.55
N HIS A 132 6.47 -5.52 -11.41
CA HIS A 132 6.31 -4.92 -12.73
C HIS A 132 5.26 -5.64 -13.57
N ALA A 133 5.27 -6.97 -13.59
CA ALA A 133 4.30 -7.77 -14.32
C ALA A 133 2.85 -7.53 -13.83
N ILE A 134 2.63 -7.47 -12.51
CA ILE A 134 1.33 -7.15 -11.92
C ILE A 134 0.89 -5.73 -12.29
N THR A 135 1.76 -4.72 -12.18
CA THR A 135 1.43 -3.34 -12.54
C THR A 135 1.03 -3.24 -14.01
N ARG A 136 1.79 -3.86 -14.92
CA ARG A 136 1.47 -3.89 -16.35
C ARG A 136 0.11 -4.54 -16.63
N MET A 137 -0.23 -5.62 -15.91
CA MET A 137 -1.54 -6.27 -16.02
C MET A 137 -2.67 -5.34 -15.56
N GLN A 138 -2.50 -4.60 -14.47
CA GLN A 138 -3.48 -3.63 -13.98
C GLN A 138 -3.69 -2.48 -14.97
N GLU A 139 -2.61 -1.93 -15.54
CA GLU A 139 -2.66 -0.83 -16.51
C GLU A 139 -3.32 -1.20 -17.83
N THR A 140 -3.18 -2.46 -18.26
CA THR A 140 -3.62 -2.93 -19.58
C THR A 140 -4.92 -3.73 -19.54
N MET A 141 -5.53 -3.88 -18.36
CA MET A 141 -6.75 -4.66 -18.17
C MET A 141 -7.91 -4.08 -19.03
N PRO A 142 -8.46 -4.85 -19.98
CA PRO A 142 -9.55 -4.35 -20.82
C PRO A 142 -10.82 -4.15 -20.01
N GLY A 143 -11.54 -3.04 -20.27
CA GLY A 143 -12.88 -2.82 -19.70
C GLY A 143 -12.92 -2.05 -18.37
N ILE A 144 -11.78 -1.69 -17.76
CA ILE A 144 -11.75 -0.78 -16.60
C ILE A 144 -11.47 0.66 -17.10
N LYS A 145 -12.53 1.41 -17.42
CA LYS A 145 -12.41 2.87 -17.60
C LYS A 145 -12.07 3.49 -16.23
N GLY A 146 -10.80 3.79 -15.94
CA GLY A 146 -10.50 4.47 -14.67
C GLY A 146 -9.06 4.80 -14.31
N VAL A 147 -8.04 4.06 -14.79
CA VAL A 147 -6.65 4.40 -14.41
C VAL A 147 -6.14 5.49 -15.36
N LYS A 148 -6.38 6.75 -14.98
CA LYS A 148 -5.76 7.89 -15.65
C LYS A 148 -4.25 7.78 -15.47
N ASN A 149 -3.55 7.50 -16.56
CA ASN A 149 -2.12 7.72 -16.69
C ASN A 149 -1.83 9.20 -16.39
N ASN A 150 -1.36 9.52 -15.18
CA ASN A 150 -0.78 10.84 -14.88
C ASN A 150 0.65 10.90 -15.45
N GLY A 151 0.74 10.71 -16.77
CA GLY A 151 1.94 10.97 -17.55
C GLY A 151 2.06 12.46 -17.82
N LYS A 152 3.01 13.09 -17.12
CA LYS A 152 3.75 14.32 -17.46
C LYS A 152 3.15 15.17 -18.59
N ARG A 153 2.55 16.32 -18.23
CA ARG A 153 2.46 17.45 -19.18
C ARG A 153 3.76 18.23 -19.10
N LYS A 154 4.47 18.28 -20.24
CA LYS A 154 5.42 19.34 -20.56
C LYS A 154 4.70 20.69 -20.58
#